data_AF-A0A817W3N4-F1
#
_entry.id   AF-A0A817W3N4-F1
#
_cell.length_a   1.000
_cell.length_b   1.000
_cell.length_c   1.000
_cell.angle_alpha   90.00
_cell.angle_beta   90.00
_cell.angle_gamma   90.00
#
_symmetry.space_group_name_H-M   'P 1'
#
loop_
_entity.id
_entity.type
_entity.pdbx_description
1 polymer ?
#
loop_
_entity_poly.entity_id
_entity_poly.type
_entity_poly.pdbx_seq_one_letter_code
_entity_poly.pdbx_strand_id
1 'polypeptide(L)'
;MLNSTDLLSIIFSTMEKNKEEFFVIRLHHQPISYPTINDTDALLQCDIMDTQNAFLNFARHKNYEFSSLRRAKFSTMALLYELHISTTKNIPYNCNRCLQKCDICYYCTVCEDFDLCEKFYNMQLKHEYKMECIISSRVIINQDNEQNSLNSNNKSLTNAQFQRQKTMQFCIDALLHALNCCMVNCIYRGCLCYKRIIQHTKDCKEKNRQCYKCKQVIFLCWHHAKSCMNRNCQVPFCTNLKSIIEIERTTSLQVDRLLMEAMIKQKETNIR
;
A
#
# COMPACT_ATOMS: atom_id res chain seq x y z
N MET A 1 30.37 -38.29 19.38
CA MET A 1 30.40 -37.40 18.19
C MET A 1 29.76 -38.18 17.05
N LEU A 2 28.52 -37.86 16.67
CA LEU A 2 27.87 -38.48 15.51
C LEU A 2 28.31 -37.72 14.26
N ASN A 3 28.93 -38.42 13.32
CA ASN A 3 29.40 -37.84 12.07
C ASN A 3 28.21 -37.36 11.23
N SER A 4 28.31 -36.18 10.63
CA SER A 4 27.27 -35.55 9.80
C SER A 4 26.81 -36.43 8.62
N THR A 5 27.65 -37.37 8.19
CA THR A 5 27.36 -38.38 7.17
C THR A 5 26.35 -39.43 7.63
N ASP A 6 26.35 -39.80 8.91
CA ASP A 6 25.40 -40.77 9.48
C ASP A 6 24.00 -40.17 9.64
N LEU A 7 23.91 -38.88 9.95
CA LEU A 7 22.62 -38.18 9.98
C LEU A 7 21.98 -38.08 8.60
N LEU A 8 22.77 -37.76 7.57
CA LEU A 8 22.26 -37.70 6.19
C LEU A 8 21.78 -39.07 5.71
N SER A 9 22.51 -40.14 5.99
CA SER A 9 22.11 -41.50 5.59
C SER A 9 20.82 -41.96 6.29
N ILE A 10 20.64 -41.62 7.56
CA ILE A 10 19.42 -41.87 8.33
C ILE A 10 18.24 -41.07 7.76
N ILE A 11 18.44 -39.78 7.45
CA ILE A 11 17.40 -38.93 6.85
C ILE A 11 16.98 -39.49 5.49
N PHE A 12 17.93 -39.81 4.60
CA PHE A 12 17.61 -40.38 3.29
C PHE A 12 16.89 -41.73 3.39
N SER A 13 17.32 -42.60 4.29
CA SER A 13 16.67 -43.91 4.52
C SER A 13 15.24 -43.75 5.04
N THR A 14 15.01 -42.76 5.90
CA THR A 14 13.69 -42.47 6.46
C THR A 14 12.77 -41.85 5.42
N MET A 15 13.29 -40.94 4.59
CA MET A 15 12.54 -40.36 3.47
C MET A 15 12.15 -41.42 2.43
N GLU A 16 13.04 -42.36 2.11
CA GLU A 16 12.77 -43.44 1.15
C GLU A 16 11.72 -44.42 1.67
N LYS A 17 11.74 -44.76 2.97
CA LYS A 17 10.73 -45.63 3.59
C LYS A 17 9.32 -45.02 3.56
N ASN A 18 9.22 -43.70 3.62
CA ASN A 18 7.93 -42.99 3.67
C ASN A 18 7.62 -42.23 2.36
N LYS A 19 8.25 -42.59 1.24
CA LYS A 19 8.13 -41.86 -0.03
C LYS A 19 6.72 -41.83 -0.63
N GLU A 20 5.88 -42.80 -0.27
CA GLU A 20 4.47 -42.87 -0.70
C GLU A 20 3.58 -41.94 0.14
N GLU A 21 4.02 -41.53 1.34
CA GLU A 21 3.28 -40.62 2.24
C GLU A 21 3.75 -39.17 2.15
N PHE A 22 4.99 -38.92 1.69
CA PHE A 22 5.56 -37.59 1.56
C PHE A 22 5.82 -37.20 0.10
N PHE A 23 5.33 -36.03 -0.31
CA PHE A 23 5.82 -35.36 -1.52
C PHE A 23 7.22 -34.79 -1.26
N VAL A 24 8.25 -35.49 -1.73
CA VAL A 24 9.63 -35.03 -1.63
C VAL A 24 9.98 -34.13 -2.82
N ILE A 25 10.09 -32.83 -2.58
CA ILE A 25 10.63 -31.88 -3.56
C ILE A 25 12.15 -31.81 -3.35
N ARG A 26 12.92 -32.38 -4.30
CA ARG A 26 14.38 -32.19 -4.33
C ARG A 26 14.70 -30.87 -5.03
N LEU A 27 15.13 -29.88 -4.25
CA LEU A 27 15.64 -28.64 -4.82
C LEU A 27 17.05 -28.89 -5.35
N HIS A 28 17.17 -29.08 -6.67
CA HIS A 28 18.47 -29.18 -7.31
C HIS A 28 19.12 -27.78 -7.37
N HIS A 29 20.04 -27.49 -6.46
CA HIS A 29 21.02 -26.41 -6.64
C HIS A 29 22.01 -26.85 -7.72
N GLN A 30 21.60 -26.82 -8.99
CA GLN A 30 22.61 -26.69 -10.03
C GLN A 30 23.27 -25.31 -9.83
N PRO A 31 24.59 -25.20 -9.78
CA PRO A 31 25.29 -23.91 -9.81
C PRO A 31 25.18 -23.35 -11.23
N ILE A 32 23.96 -23.08 -11.67
CA ILE A 32 23.72 -22.28 -12.85
C ILE A 32 23.96 -20.85 -12.38
N SER A 33 25.01 -20.23 -12.90
CA SER A 33 25.22 -18.80 -12.76
C SER A 33 24.10 -18.10 -13.52
N TYR A 34 22.94 -17.96 -12.89
CA TYR A 34 21.86 -17.16 -13.46
C TYR A 34 22.33 -15.70 -13.52
N PRO A 35 22.03 -14.98 -14.61
CA PRO A 35 22.24 -13.55 -14.62
C PRO A 35 21.50 -12.95 -13.43
N THR A 36 22.14 -12.01 -12.75
CA THR A 36 21.50 -11.26 -11.66
C THR A 36 20.23 -10.62 -12.21
N ILE A 37 19.08 -11.02 -11.68
CA ILE A 37 17.80 -10.42 -12.02
C ILE A 37 17.82 -9.01 -11.45
N ASN A 38 18.10 -8.03 -12.31
CA ASN A 38 17.90 -6.63 -12.01
C ASN A 38 16.47 -6.27 -12.40
N ASP A 39 15.60 -6.18 -11.41
CA ASP A 39 14.31 -5.52 -11.59
C ASP A 39 14.56 -4.02 -11.77
N THR A 40 14.12 -3.48 -12.90
CA THR A 40 14.25 -2.04 -13.18
C THR A 40 13.21 -1.21 -12.44
N ASP A 41 12.16 -1.84 -11.93
CA ASP A 41 11.06 -1.18 -11.26
C ASP A 41 11.41 -0.90 -9.79
N ALA A 42 10.94 0.24 -9.29
CA ALA A 42 11.11 0.58 -7.87
C ALA A 42 10.30 -0.38 -6.99
N LEU A 43 10.81 -0.67 -5.78
CA LEU A 43 10.09 -1.49 -4.81
C LEU A 43 8.73 -0.85 -4.47
N LEU A 44 7.66 -1.57 -4.78
CA LEU A 44 6.29 -1.14 -4.47
C LEU A 44 5.88 -1.68 -3.11
N GLN A 45 5.58 -0.78 -2.16
CA GLN A 45 4.99 -1.18 -0.89
C GLN A 45 3.51 -1.52 -1.09
N CYS A 46 3.12 -2.77 -0.81
CA CYS A 46 1.75 -3.25 -0.97
C CYS A 46 1.36 -4.16 0.20
N ASP A 47 0.30 -3.79 0.92
CA ASP A 47 -0.20 -4.56 2.08
C ASP A 47 -0.59 -6.00 1.69
N ILE A 48 -1.01 -6.24 0.44
CA ILE A 48 -1.36 -7.58 -0.07
C ILE A 48 -0.13 -8.48 -0.17
N MET A 49 1.04 -7.90 -0.47
CA MET A 49 2.30 -8.62 -0.70
C MET A 49 3.29 -8.49 0.48
N ASP A 50 2.87 -7.86 1.58
CA ASP A 50 3.72 -7.59 2.75
C ASP A 50 4.11 -8.88 3.50
N THR A 51 3.21 -9.87 3.52
CA THR A 51 3.49 -11.18 4.11
C THR A 51 2.87 -12.30 3.29
N GLN A 52 3.45 -13.50 3.38
CA GLN A 52 2.88 -14.70 2.75
C GLN A 52 1.43 -14.92 3.18
N ASN A 53 1.12 -14.71 4.47
CA ASN A 53 -0.24 -14.89 4.99
C ASN A 53 -1.22 -13.88 4.40
N ALA A 54 -0.83 -12.61 4.26
CA ALA A 54 -1.67 -11.58 3.64
C ALA A 54 -2.04 -11.97 2.19
N PHE A 55 -1.05 -12.42 1.41
CA PHE A 55 -1.26 -12.90 0.06
C PHE A 55 -2.20 -14.13 0.02
N LEU A 56 -1.94 -15.15 0.84
CA LEU A 56 -2.74 -16.38 0.86
C LEU A 56 -4.17 -16.14 1.34
N ASN A 57 -4.37 -15.28 2.35
CA ASN A 57 -5.70 -14.89 2.81
C ASN A 57 -6.46 -14.14 1.73
N PHE A 58 -5.81 -13.20 1.03
CA PHE A 58 -6.40 -12.48 -0.09
C PHE A 58 -6.80 -13.42 -1.23
N ALA A 59 -5.88 -14.29 -1.65
CA ALA A 59 -6.15 -15.28 -2.69
C ALA A 59 -7.29 -16.22 -2.31
N ARG A 60 -7.33 -16.69 -1.05
CA ARG A 60 -8.42 -17.51 -0.53
C ARG A 60 -9.76 -16.76 -0.57
N HIS A 61 -9.79 -15.51 -0.10
CA HIS A 61 -11.00 -14.68 -0.12
C HIS A 61 -11.54 -14.42 -1.53
N LYS A 62 -10.64 -14.31 -2.51
CA LYS A 62 -10.97 -14.05 -3.91
C LYS A 62 -11.13 -15.33 -4.74
N ASN A 63 -11.01 -16.50 -4.13
CA ASN A 63 -11.03 -17.80 -4.80
C ASN A 63 -9.99 -17.88 -5.94
N TYR A 64 -8.82 -17.29 -5.74
CA TYR A 64 -7.70 -17.36 -6.67
C TYR A 64 -6.96 -18.68 -6.47
N GLU A 65 -7.06 -19.53 -7.48
CA GLU A 65 -6.49 -20.86 -7.45
C GLU A 65 -5.28 -20.98 -8.36
N PHE A 66 -4.35 -21.83 -7.94
CA PHE A 66 -3.08 -22.11 -8.64
C PHE A 66 -2.92 -23.61 -8.96
N SER A 67 -4.00 -24.38 -8.89
CA SER A 67 -4.04 -25.84 -9.09
C SER A 67 -3.88 -26.29 -10.54
N SER A 68 -4.09 -25.40 -11.51
CA SER A 68 -3.87 -25.66 -12.93
C SER A 68 -3.31 -24.42 -13.62
N LEU A 69 -2.61 -24.60 -14.74
CA LEU A 69 -2.05 -23.49 -15.51
C LEU A 69 -3.11 -22.45 -15.90
N ARG A 70 -4.31 -22.89 -16.29
CA ARG A 70 -5.43 -22.00 -16.64
C ARG A 70 -5.86 -21.14 -15.45
N ARG A 71 -6.05 -21.77 -14.28
CA ARG A 71 -6.44 -21.06 -13.04
C ARG A 71 -5.32 -20.13 -12.58
N ALA A 72 -4.07 -20.58 -12.61
CA ALA A 72 -2.92 -19.77 -12.26
C ALA A 72 -2.80 -18.52 -13.14
N LYS A 73 -2.94 -18.64 -14.47
CA LYS A 73 -2.92 -17.47 -15.38
C LYS A 73 -4.01 -16.46 -15.04
N PHE A 74 -5.23 -16.92 -14.79
CA PHE A 74 -6.34 -16.06 -14.40
C PHE A 74 -6.07 -15.36 -13.06
N SER A 75 -5.72 -16.15 -12.04
CA SER A 75 -5.43 -15.67 -10.68
C SER A 75 -4.29 -14.64 -10.67
N THR A 76 -3.22 -14.88 -11.43
CA THR A 76 -2.10 -13.94 -11.58
C THR A 76 -2.54 -12.65 -12.28
N MET A 77 -3.33 -12.74 -13.35
CA MET A 77 -3.82 -11.55 -14.06
C MET A 77 -4.77 -10.71 -13.20
N ALA A 78 -5.68 -11.36 -12.47
CA ALA A 78 -6.59 -10.70 -11.53
C ALA A 78 -5.83 -10.09 -10.33
N LEU A 79 -4.79 -10.77 -9.84
CA LEU A 79 -3.90 -10.22 -8.81
C LEU A 79 -3.18 -8.97 -9.31
N LEU A 80 -2.63 -8.97 -10.54
CA LEU A 80 -1.98 -7.78 -11.11
C LEU A 80 -2.94 -6.58 -11.17
N TYR A 81 -4.19 -6.81 -11.57
CA TYR A 81 -5.22 -5.77 -11.56
C TYR A 81 -5.51 -5.24 -10.15
N GLU A 82 -5.62 -6.12 -9.16
CA GLU A 82 -5.87 -5.75 -7.76
C GLU A 82 -4.66 -5.03 -7.14
N LEU A 83 -3.43 -5.42 -7.49
CA LEU A 83 -2.20 -4.72 -7.10
C LEU A 83 -2.19 -3.31 -7.71
N HIS A 84 -2.56 -3.18 -8.97
CA HIS A 84 -2.66 -1.89 -9.64
C HIS A 84 -3.76 -1.00 -9.04
N ILE A 85 -4.94 -1.55 -8.72
CA ILE A 85 -6.01 -0.79 -8.06
C ILE A 85 -5.66 -0.42 -6.63
N SER A 86 -5.13 -1.36 -5.86
CA SER A 86 -4.83 -1.13 -4.45
C SER A 86 -3.73 -0.08 -4.27
N THR A 87 -2.74 -0.04 -5.17
CA THR A 87 -1.73 1.02 -5.24
C THR A 87 -2.28 2.34 -5.84
N THR A 88 -3.30 2.28 -6.70
CA THR A 88 -3.99 3.47 -7.23
C THR A 88 -5.20 3.91 -6.41
N LYS A 89 -5.56 3.22 -5.32
CA LYS A 89 -6.80 3.46 -4.55
C LYS A 89 -6.93 4.95 -4.29
N ASN A 90 -7.89 5.51 -5.01
CA ASN A 90 -8.24 6.91 -5.08
C ASN A 90 -8.41 7.47 -3.66
N ILE A 91 -7.50 8.34 -3.25
CA ILE A 91 -7.87 9.39 -2.31
C ILE A 91 -8.94 10.20 -3.07
N PRO A 92 -10.19 10.30 -2.58
CA PRO A 92 -11.19 11.13 -3.23
C PRO A 92 -10.68 12.57 -3.19
N TYR A 93 -10.27 13.09 -4.34
CA TYR A 93 -9.92 14.49 -4.48
C TYR A 93 -11.22 15.29 -4.44
N ASN A 94 -11.36 16.11 -3.40
CA ASN A 94 -12.48 17.02 -3.27
C ASN A 94 -12.05 18.35 -3.87
N CYS A 95 -12.85 18.91 -4.77
CA CYS A 95 -12.56 20.22 -5.32
C CYS A 95 -12.55 21.26 -4.19
N ASN A 96 -11.47 22.01 -4.05
CA ASN A 96 -11.32 23.05 -3.04
C ASN A 96 -12.33 24.19 -3.15
N ARG A 97 -13.06 24.28 -4.27
CA ARG A 97 -14.04 25.33 -4.52
C ARG A 97 -15.49 24.91 -4.25
N CYS A 98 -15.90 23.70 -4.62
CA CYS A 98 -17.26 23.20 -4.34
C CYS A 98 -17.33 22.13 -3.25
N LEU A 99 -16.18 21.65 -2.77
CA LEU A 99 -16.04 20.58 -1.79
C LEU A 99 -16.65 19.24 -2.21
N GLN A 100 -17.02 19.10 -3.49
CA GLN A 100 -17.52 17.87 -4.07
C GLN A 100 -16.35 17.01 -4.58
N LYS A 101 -16.56 15.69 -4.60
CA LYS A 101 -15.63 14.76 -5.25
C LYS A 101 -15.53 15.08 -6.73
N CYS A 102 -14.32 15.07 -7.29
CA CYS A 102 -14.16 15.24 -8.73
C CYS A 102 -13.95 13.89 -9.42
N ASP A 103 -14.67 13.69 -10.53
CA ASP A 103 -14.42 12.57 -11.44
C ASP A 103 -13.19 12.85 -12.32
N ILE A 104 -13.02 14.11 -12.72
CA ILE A 104 -11.83 14.69 -13.36
C ILE A 104 -11.29 15.78 -12.42
N CYS A 105 -10.07 15.58 -11.93
CA CYS A 105 -9.42 16.45 -10.94
C CYS A 105 -8.24 17.16 -11.57
N TYR A 106 -8.15 18.46 -11.39
CA TYR A 106 -6.96 19.25 -11.70
C TYR A 106 -6.27 19.59 -10.40
N TYR A 107 -5.03 19.16 -10.21
CA TYR A 107 -4.26 19.46 -9.00
C TYR A 107 -3.16 20.47 -9.31
N CYS A 108 -2.87 21.32 -8.34
CA CYS A 108 -1.74 22.23 -8.43
C CYS A 108 -0.45 21.54 -7.97
N THR A 109 0.63 21.66 -8.74
CA THR A 109 1.95 21.12 -8.37
C THR A 109 2.72 22.03 -7.40
N VAL A 110 2.20 23.23 -7.13
CA VAL A 110 2.85 24.27 -6.31
C VAL A 110 2.08 24.55 -5.02
N CYS A 111 0.74 24.59 -5.09
CA CYS A 111 -0.12 24.76 -3.93
C CYS A 111 -0.39 23.42 -3.26
N GLU A 112 -0.27 23.42 -1.94
CA GLU A 112 -0.53 22.25 -1.11
C GLU A 112 -2.04 21.93 -1.11
N ASP A 113 -2.38 20.70 -1.48
CA ASP A 113 -3.75 20.16 -1.50
C ASP A 113 -4.77 21.05 -2.22
N PHE A 114 -4.39 21.66 -3.34
CA PHE A 114 -5.30 22.50 -4.14
C PHE A 114 -5.77 21.78 -5.39
N ASP A 115 -6.97 21.21 -5.30
CA ASP A 115 -7.63 20.49 -6.38
C ASP A 115 -8.86 21.26 -6.88
N LEU A 116 -9.04 21.30 -8.20
CA LEU A 116 -10.23 21.84 -8.84
C LEU A 116 -10.90 20.75 -9.68
N CYS A 117 -12.22 20.65 -9.64
CA CYS A 117 -12.91 19.87 -10.65
C CYS A 117 -12.87 20.62 -11.99
N GLU A 118 -13.09 19.88 -13.07
CA GLU A 118 -13.11 20.43 -14.43
C GLU A 118 -13.95 21.71 -14.58
N LYS A 119 -15.13 21.75 -13.93
CA LYS A 119 -16.00 22.94 -13.94
C LYS A 119 -15.29 24.19 -13.42
N PHE A 120 -14.54 24.09 -12.33
CA PHE A 120 -13.86 25.24 -11.71
C PHE A 120 -12.48 25.51 -12.29
N TYR A 121 -11.83 24.50 -12.87
CA TYR A 121 -10.63 24.69 -13.67
C TYR A 121 -10.91 25.55 -14.92
N ASN A 122 -12.04 25.31 -15.59
CA ASN A 122 -12.44 26.02 -16.80
C ASN A 122 -13.13 27.38 -16.55
N MET A 123 -13.29 27.82 -15.30
CA MET A 123 -13.83 29.16 -15.00
C MET A 123 -12.80 30.26 -15.29
N GLN A 124 -13.27 31.47 -15.61
CA GLN A 124 -12.42 32.62 -15.97
C GLN A 124 -11.40 33.02 -14.89
N LEU A 125 -11.71 32.79 -13.60
CA LEU A 125 -10.78 32.98 -12.49
C LEU A 125 -9.85 31.76 -12.39
N LYS A 126 -8.78 31.77 -13.20
CA LYS A 126 -7.76 30.73 -13.21
C LYS A 126 -6.94 30.76 -11.92
N HIS A 127 -6.61 29.57 -11.42
CA HIS A 127 -5.60 29.42 -10.38
C HIS A 127 -4.25 29.93 -10.89
N GLU A 128 -3.48 30.61 -10.03
CA GLU A 128 -2.23 31.30 -10.42
C GLU A 128 -1.14 30.36 -10.96
N TYR A 129 -1.16 29.09 -10.57
CA TYR A 129 -0.19 28.08 -10.97
C TYR A 129 -0.75 27.08 -11.97
N LYS A 130 0.13 26.55 -12.83
CA LYS A 130 -0.19 25.49 -13.79
C LYS A 130 -0.67 24.24 -13.04
N MET A 131 -1.83 23.74 -13.44
CA MET A 131 -2.44 22.54 -12.86
C MET A 131 -2.31 21.35 -13.82
N GLU A 132 -2.19 20.16 -13.25
CA GLU A 132 -2.12 18.88 -13.98
C GLU A 132 -3.41 18.08 -13.77
N CYS A 133 -3.81 17.28 -14.75
CA CYS A 133 -5.07 16.54 -14.74
C CYS A 133 -4.87 15.09 -14.29
N ILE A 134 -5.75 14.62 -13.40
CA ILE A 134 -5.91 13.23 -13.00
C ILE A 134 -7.35 12.81 -13.31
N ILE A 135 -7.48 11.75 -14.09
CA ILE A 135 -8.78 11.12 -14.39
C ILE A 135 -8.99 10.00 -13.38
N SER A 136 -10.08 10.06 -12.61
CA SER A 136 -10.46 8.95 -11.75
C SER A 136 -10.78 7.73 -12.62
N SER A 137 -10.21 6.56 -12.30
CA SER A 137 -10.36 5.32 -13.08
C SER A 137 -11.81 4.87 -13.30
N ARG A 138 -12.81 5.48 -12.65
CA ARG A 138 -14.25 5.27 -12.92
C ARG A 138 -14.67 5.74 -14.32
N VAL A 139 -13.98 6.71 -14.92
CA VAL A 139 -14.33 7.27 -16.24
C VAL A 139 -13.84 6.37 -17.39
N ILE A 140 -12.80 5.57 -17.17
CA ILE A 140 -12.19 4.74 -18.23
C ILE A 140 -13.12 3.61 -18.71
N ILE A 141 -14.22 3.32 -17.99
CA ILE A 141 -15.13 2.22 -18.34
C ILE A 141 -16.23 2.63 -19.33
N ASN A 142 -16.49 3.93 -19.55
CA ASN A 142 -17.70 4.36 -20.29
C ASN A 142 -17.48 5.36 -21.43
N GLN A 143 -16.44 5.20 -22.26
CA GLN A 143 -16.38 5.89 -23.56
C GLN A 143 -15.82 4.97 -24.65
N ASP A 144 -16.62 3.98 -25.04
CA ASP A 144 -16.63 3.55 -26.43
C ASP A 144 -17.34 4.63 -27.23
N ASN A 145 -16.57 5.56 -27.82
CA ASN A 145 -16.75 6.06 -29.19
C ASN A 145 -15.78 7.22 -29.50
N GLU A 146 -15.12 7.08 -30.64
CA GLU A 146 -14.38 8.09 -31.41
C GLU A 146 -12.89 8.31 -31.10
N GLN A 147 -12.10 7.40 -31.70
CA GLN A 147 -10.89 7.58 -32.51
C GLN A 147 -9.86 8.70 -32.20
N ASN A 148 -8.59 8.24 -32.23
CA ASN A 148 -7.32 8.95 -32.45
C ASN A 148 -6.64 9.66 -31.28
N SER A 149 -5.94 8.87 -30.45
CA SER A 149 -4.48 9.02 -30.22
C SER A 149 -3.98 7.98 -29.21
N LEU A 150 -3.90 6.71 -29.62
CA LEU A 150 -3.30 5.63 -28.81
C LEU A 150 -1.88 5.36 -29.28
N ASN A 151 -0.90 6.00 -28.64
CA ASN A 151 0.42 5.40 -28.35
C ASN A 151 1.32 6.40 -27.60
N SER A 152 1.33 6.35 -26.25
CA SER A 152 2.50 6.72 -25.40
C SER A 152 2.30 6.60 -23.88
N ASN A 153 1.13 6.20 -23.36
CA ASN A 153 0.82 6.44 -21.93
C ASN A 153 1.18 5.34 -20.91
N ASN A 154 1.93 4.30 -21.28
CA ASN A 154 2.36 3.30 -20.28
C ASN A 154 3.56 3.75 -19.42
N LYS A 155 4.29 4.81 -19.81
CA LYS A 155 5.43 5.37 -19.05
C LYS A 155 5.05 6.49 -18.08
N SER A 156 3.83 7.05 -18.17
CA SER A 156 3.42 8.21 -17.37
C SER A 156 2.77 7.84 -16.03
N LEU A 157 2.12 6.68 -15.94
CA LEU A 157 1.38 6.25 -14.74
C LEU A 157 2.28 5.68 -13.62
N THR A 158 3.30 4.89 -13.98
CA THR A 158 4.31 4.40 -13.02
C THR A 158 5.14 5.56 -12.46
N ASN A 159 5.46 6.54 -13.31
CA ASN A 159 6.10 7.78 -12.89
C ASN A 159 5.19 8.59 -11.96
N ALA A 160 3.89 8.71 -12.22
CA ALA A 160 2.96 9.41 -11.32
C ALA A 160 2.85 8.72 -9.94
N GLN A 161 2.86 7.38 -9.88
CA GLN A 161 2.85 6.61 -8.63
C GLN A 161 4.14 6.78 -7.83
N PHE A 162 5.29 6.71 -8.50
CA PHE A 162 6.59 6.93 -7.89
C PHE A 162 6.75 8.38 -7.39
N GLN A 163 6.28 9.35 -8.17
CA GLN A 163 6.21 10.75 -7.76
C GLN A 163 5.31 10.91 -6.53
N ARG A 164 4.14 10.24 -6.48
CA ARG A 164 3.23 10.30 -5.33
C ARG A 164 3.84 9.70 -4.06
N GLN A 165 4.57 8.60 -4.17
CA GLN A 165 5.31 8.02 -3.03
C GLN A 165 6.42 8.97 -2.56
N LYS A 166 7.17 9.59 -3.49
CA LYS A 166 8.18 10.58 -3.16
C LYS A 166 7.60 11.83 -2.50
N THR A 167 6.48 12.35 -3.00
CA THR A 167 5.82 13.51 -2.38
C THR A 167 5.27 13.16 -1.00
N MET A 168 4.72 11.96 -0.82
CA MET A 168 4.26 11.47 0.48
C MET A 168 5.41 11.38 1.49
N GLN A 169 6.53 10.79 1.08
CA GLN A 169 7.71 10.68 1.91
C GLN A 169 8.28 12.07 2.27
N PHE A 170 8.32 12.98 1.29
CA PHE A 170 8.70 14.37 1.51
C PHE A 170 7.80 15.08 2.53
N CYS A 171 6.48 14.84 2.50
CA CYS A 171 5.55 15.41 3.48
C CYS A 171 5.80 14.85 4.89
N ILE A 172 6.10 13.56 5.01
CA ILE A 172 6.48 12.94 6.28
C ILE A 172 7.78 13.56 6.81
N ASP A 173 8.78 13.73 5.96
CA ASP A 173 10.07 14.33 6.33
C ASP A 173 9.92 15.80 6.72
N ALA A 174 9.09 16.56 6.01
CA ALA A 174 8.76 17.95 6.33
C ALA A 174 8.03 18.08 7.67
N LEU A 175 7.09 17.18 7.96
CA LEU A 175 6.40 17.09 9.25
C LEU A 175 7.38 16.76 10.38
N LEU A 176 8.25 15.77 10.18
CA LEU A 176 9.31 15.37 11.12
C LEU A 176 10.28 16.52 11.40
N HIS A 177 10.70 17.22 10.36
CA HIS A 177 11.54 18.40 10.48
C HIS A 177 10.85 19.48 11.31
N ALA A 178 9.59 19.81 10.99
CA ALA A 178 8.86 20.87 11.68
C ALA A 178 8.64 20.59 13.17
N LEU A 179 8.50 19.31 13.57
CA LEU A 179 8.39 18.90 14.97
C LEU A 179 9.66 19.16 15.78
N ASN A 180 10.83 18.98 15.16
CA ASN A 180 12.13 19.11 15.81
C ASN A 180 12.79 20.47 15.60
N CYS A 181 12.25 21.29 14.68
CA CYS A 181 12.86 22.55 14.30
C CYS A 181 12.52 23.68 15.30
N CYS A 182 13.53 24.20 16.00
CA CYS A 182 13.39 25.35 16.90
C CYS A 182 13.56 26.71 16.19
N MET A 183 13.99 26.72 14.93
CA MET A 183 14.28 27.96 14.19
C MET A 183 12.99 28.64 13.72
N VAL A 184 12.84 29.93 14.03
CA VAL A 184 11.67 30.74 13.62
C VAL A 184 11.71 31.00 12.11
N ASN A 185 12.89 31.36 11.58
CA ASN A 185 13.13 31.61 10.16
C ASN A 185 13.83 30.41 9.51
N CYS A 186 13.22 29.23 9.59
CA CYS A 186 13.80 28.03 9.00
C CYS A 186 13.82 28.12 7.47
N ILE A 187 14.97 27.79 6.87
CA ILE A 187 15.19 27.80 5.41
C ILE A 187 14.52 26.58 4.74
N TYR A 188 14.15 25.56 5.53
CA TYR A 188 13.47 24.37 5.01
C TYR A 188 12.06 24.73 4.52
N ARG A 189 11.83 24.54 3.21
CA ARG A 189 10.58 24.89 2.52
C ARG A 189 9.41 24.10 3.13
N GLY A 190 8.39 24.82 3.59
CA GLY A 190 7.21 24.21 4.22
C GLY A 190 7.28 24.04 5.75
N CYS A 191 8.44 24.25 6.38
CA CYS A 191 8.59 24.11 7.84
C CYS A 191 7.59 24.96 8.63
N LEU A 192 7.40 26.23 8.24
CA LEU A 192 6.43 27.13 8.89
C LEU A 192 4.98 26.66 8.72
N CYS A 193 4.62 26.10 7.56
CA CYS A 193 3.29 25.55 7.30
C CYS A 193 3.02 24.34 8.20
N TYR A 194 3.95 23.39 8.23
CA TYR A 194 3.84 22.20 9.09
C TYR A 194 3.84 22.56 10.58
N LYS A 195 4.62 23.55 11.03
CA LYS A 195 4.53 24.07 12.41
C LYS A 195 3.14 24.58 12.76
N ARG A 196 2.51 25.34 11.86
CA ARG A 196 1.12 25.84 12.06
C ARG A 196 0.11 24.71 12.09
N ILE A 197 0.29 23.70 11.24
CA ILE A 197 -0.57 22.51 11.21
C ILE A 197 -0.42 21.69 12.51
N ILE A 198 0.81 21.51 13.01
CA ILE A 198 1.08 20.85 14.30
C ILE A 198 0.46 21.64 15.46
N GLN A 199 0.53 22.98 15.44
CA GLN A 199 -0.10 23.80 16.46
C GLN A 199 -1.64 23.64 16.40
N HIS A 200 -2.21 23.66 15.20
CA HIS A 200 -3.63 23.38 15.01
C HIS A 200 -4.05 22.01 15.55
N THR A 201 -3.26 20.95 15.33
CA THR A 201 -3.60 19.63 15.89
C THR A 201 -3.48 19.56 17.40
N LYS A 202 -2.76 20.47 18.07
CA LYS A 202 -2.77 20.60 19.53
C LYS A 202 -4.05 21.27 20.02
N ASP A 203 -4.47 22.34 19.35
CA ASP A 203 -5.55 23.24 19.80
C ASP A 203 -6.94 22.85 19.28
N CYS A 204 -7.03 21.99 18.25
CA CYS A 204 -8.30 21.60 17.64
C CYS A 204 -9.16 20.76 18.61
N LYS A 205 -10.41 21.15 18.85
CA LYS A 205 -11.35 20.41 19.71
C LYS A 205 -12.02 19.21 19.02
N GLU A 206 -12.08 19.22 17.69
CA GLU A 206 -12.80 18.23 16.86
C GLU A 206 -11.85 17.30 16.06
N LYS A 207 -10.72 16.89 16.66
CA LYS A 207 -9.64 16.14 15.99
C LYS A 207 -10.11 14.83 15.34
N ASN A 208 -11.11 14.16 15.95
CA ASN A 208 -11.54 12.80 15.59
C ASN A 208 -12.89 12.74 14.82
N ARG A 209 -13.58 13.86 14.60
CA ARG A 209 -14.94 13.84 14.04
C ARG A 209 -15.02 14.48 12.64
N GLN A 210 -14.58 15.72 12.45
CA GLN A 210 -14.78 16.42 11.17
C GLN A 210 -13.66 17.35 10.70
N CYS A 211 -12.58 17.56 11.45
CA CYS A 211 -11.52 18.47 11.01
C CYS A 211 -10.67 17.87 9.87
N TYR A 212 -10.75 18.46 8.67
CA TYR A 212 -10.01 18.00 7.49
C TYR A 212 -8.49 18.10 7.67
N LYS A 213 -7.98 19.17 8.30
CA LYS A 213 -6.55 19.36 8.59
C LYS A 213 -6.03 18.27 9.54
N CYS A 214 -6.80 17.94 10.59
CA CYS A 214 -6.43 16.85 11.50
C CYS A 214 -6.45 15.49 10.78
N LYS A 215 -7.44 15.23 9.92
CA LYS A 215 -7.49 13.99 9.14
C LYS A 215 -6.27 13.80 8.24
N GLN A 216 -5.82 14.86 7.56
CA GLN A 216 -4.62 14.81 6.72
C GLN A 216 -3.37 14.49 7.54
N VAL A 217 -3.18 15.15 8.69
CA VAL A 217 -2.03 14.87 9.58
C VAL A 217 -2.08 13.44 10.12
N ILE A 218 -3.25 12.98 10.56
CA ILE A 218 -3.44 11.61 11.05
C ILE A 218 -3.10 10.59 9.96
N PHE A 219 -3.49 10.86 8.70
CA PHE A 219 -3.17 10.01 7.56
C PHE A 219 -1.65 9.92 7.30
N LEU A 220 -0.95 11.07 7.31
CA LEU A 220 0.52 11.10 7.21
C LEU A 220 1.18 10.34 8.36
N CYS A 221 0.70 10.55 9.59
CA CYS A 221 1.20 9.87 10.78
C CYS A 221 0.93 8.36 10.76
N TRP A 222 -0.16 7.91 10.16
CA TRP A 222 -0.49 6.50 10.01
C TRP A 222 0.47 5.80 9.04
N HIS A 223 0.77 6.43 7.90
CA HIS A 223 1.77 5.93 6.96
C HIS A 223 3.16 5.86 7.59
N HIS A 224 3.53 6.85 8.40
CA HIS A 224 4.75 6.79 9.20
C HIS A 224 4.71 5.65 10.24
N ALA A 225 3.61 5.49 10.97
CA ALA A 225 3.47 4.51 12.04
C ALA A 225 3.64 3.05 11.55
N LYS A 226 3.19 2.73 10.33
CA LYS A 226 3.35 1.40 9.70
C LYS A 226 4.81 0.94 9.62
N SER A 227 5.73 1.87 9.34
CA SER A 227 7.14 1.57 9.07
C SER A 227 8.07 1.99 10.23
N CYS A 228 7.54 2.74 11.20
CA CYS A 228 8.32 3.30 12.28
C CYS A 228 8.65 2.25 13.34
N MET A 229 9.94 2.00 13.60
CA MET A 229 10.40 1.07 14.65
C MET A 229 10.72 1.76 15.98
N ASN A 230 10.74 3.09 16.03
CA ASN A 230 11.10 3.83 17.24
C ASN A 230 9.97 3.80 18.29
N ARG A 231 10.27 3.29 19.49
CA ARG A 231 9.32 3.20 20.62
C ARG A 231 8.97 4.56 21.21
N ASN A 232 9.89 5.52 21.19
CA ASN A 232 9.71 6.87 21.73
C ASN A 232 9.63 7.90 20.59
N CYS A 233 8.82 7.59 19.57
CA CYS A 233 8.66 8.44 18.41
C CYS A 233 8.01 9.78 18.79
N GLN A 234 8.63 10.89 18.38
CA GLN A 234 8.16 12.25 18.65
C GLN A 234 7.04 12.71 17.70
N VAL A 235 6.67 11.89 16.72
CA VAL A 235 5.58 12.18 15.79
C VAL A 235 4.24 12.12 16.52
N PRO A 236 3.43 13.21 16.48
CA PRO A 236 2.08 13.20 17.04
C PRO A 236 1.27 12.03 16.50
N PHE A 237 0.45 11.41 17.34
CA PHE A 237 -0.39 10.26 16.99
C PHE A 237 0.35 8.94 16.67
N CYS A 238 1.67 8.94 16.42
CA CYS A 238 2.40 7.73 16.01
C CYS A 238 2.28 6.59 17.05
N THR A 239 2.46 6.88 18.33
CA THR A 239 2.35 5.87 19.40
C THR A 239 0.94 5.27 19.51
N ASN A 240 -0.10 6.12 19.42
CA ASN A 240 -1.49 5.69 19.46
C ASN A 240 -1.89 4.91 18.19
N LEU A 241 -1.44 5.38 17.01
CA LEU A 241 -1.70 4.69 15.75
C LEU A 241 -0.97 3.35 15.68
N LYS A 242 0.25 3.23 16.25
CA LYS A 242 0.94 1.94 16.39
C LYS A 242 0.13 0.95 17.22
N SER A 243 -0.40 1.36 18.36
CA SER A 243 -1.23 0.48 19.18
C SER A 243 -2.50 0.05 18.44
N ILE A 244 -3.13 0.95 17.67
CA ILE A 244 -4.30 0.61 16.84
C ILE A 244 -3.91 -0.41 15.75
N ILE A 245 -2.81 -0.18 15.03
CA ILE A 245 -2.31 -1.10 13.98
C ILE A 245 -1.95 -2.47 14.58
N GLU A 246 -1.37 -2.51 15.78
CA GLU A 246 -1.02 -3.74 16.48
C GLU A 246 -2.26 -4.51 16.96
N ILE A 247 -3.29 -3.80 17.44
CA ILE A 247 -4.60 -4.37 17.78
C ILE A 247 -5.27 -4.92 16.51
N GLU A 248 -5.27 -4.19 15.39
CA GLU A 248 -5.81 -4.69 14.11
C GLU A 248 -5.07 -5.95 13.63
N ARG A 249 -3.73 -5.97 13.71
CA ARG A 249 -2.94 -7.15 13.34
C ARG A 249 -3.24 -8.36 14.24
N THR A 250 -3.30 -8.16 15.55
CA THR A 250 -3.55 -9.25 16.51
C THR A 250 -4.98 -9.78 16.42
N THR A 251 -5.97 -8.90 16.24
CA THR A 251 -7.38 -9.31 16.02
C THR A 251 -7.54 -10.08 14.72
N SER A 252 -6.91 -9.63 13.62
CA SER A 252 -6.92 -10.37 12.35
C SER A 252 -6.32 -11.78 12.52
N LEU A 253 -5.19 -11.90 13.22
CA LEU A 253 -4.56 -13.20 13.48
C LEU A 253 -5.41 -14.12 14.37
N GLN A 254 -6.13 -13.56 15.34
CA GLN A 254 -7.06 -14.32 16.19
C GLN A 254 -8.27 -14.82 15.39
N VAL A 255 -8.86 -13.97 14.54
CA VAL A 255 -9.97 -14.36 13.66
C VAL A 255 -9.53 -15.48 12.71
N ASP A 256 -8.36 -15.36 12.09
CA ASP A 256 -7.81 -16.41 11.21
C ASP A 256 -7.60 -17.73 11.96
N ARG A 257 -7.10 -17.68 13.20
CA ARG A 257 -6.91 -18.87 14.04
C ARG A 257 -8.25 -19.55 14.34
N LEU A 258 -9.26 -18.79 14.75
CA LEU A 258 -10.60 -19.32 15.07
C LEU A 258 -11.27 -19.94 13.84
N LEU A 259 -11.12 -19.31 12.67
CA LEU A 259 -11.60 -19.87 11.40
C LEU A 259 -10.90 -21.20 11.07
N MET A 260 -9.58 -21.27 11.29
CA MET A 260 -8.80 -22.50 11.09
C MET A 260 -9.24 -23.62 12.04
N GLU A 261 -9.46 -23.33 13.32
CA GLU A 261 -9.95 -24.29 14.32
C GLU A 261 -11.36 -24.80 13.98
N ALA A 262 -12.26 -23.93 13.52
CA ALA A 262 -13.60 -24.30 13.08
C ALA A 262 -13.56 -25.23 11.86
N MET A 263 -12.66 -24.98 10.90
CA MET A 263 -12.47 -25.82 9.73
C MET A 263 -11.90 -27.21 10.09
N ILE A 264 -10.99 -27.30 11.06
CA ILE A 264 -10.45 -28.57 11.54
C ILE A 264 -11.55 -29.41 12.20
N LYS A 265 -12.36 -28.81 13.08
CA LYS A 265 -13.51 -29.49 13.71
C LYS A 265 -14.53 -29.99 12.69
N GLN A 266 -14.82 -29.20 11.65
CA GLN A 266 -15.73 -29.62 10.57
C GLN A 266 -15.19 -30.79 9.73
N LYS A 267 -13.87 -30.92 9.59
CA LYS A 267 -13.26 -32.07 8.94
C LYS A 267 -13.35 -33.33 9.82
N GLU A 268 -13.09 -33.20 11.12
CA GLU A 268 -13.20 -34.32 12.07
C GLU A 268 -14.64 -34.87 12.19
N THR A 269 -15.65 -34.00 12.07
CA THR A 269 -17.07 -34.40 12.08
C THR A 269 -17.54 -35.06 10.79
N ASN A 270 -16.87 -34.82 9.66
CA ASN A 270 -17.20 -35.45 8.37
C ASN A 270 -16.47 -36.78 8.12
N ILE A 271 -15.54 -37.16 9.01
CA ILE A 271 -14.76 -38.40 8.92
C ILE A 271 -15.34 -39.50 9.86
N ARG A 272 -16.38 -39.19 10.65
CA ARG A 272 -17.19 -40.15 11.40
C ARG A 272 -18.52 -40.38 10.72
#